data_AF-A0A2W4P8Y5-F1
#
_entry.id   AF-A0A2W4P8Y5-F1
#
_cell.length_a   1.000
_cell.length_b   1.000
_cell.length_c   1.000
_cell.angle_alpha   90.00
_cell.angle_beta   90.00
_cell.angle_gamma   90.00
#
_symmetry.space_group_name_H-M   'P 1'
#
loop_
_entity.id
_entity.type
_entity.pdbx_description
1 polymer ?
#
loop_
_entity_poly.entity_id
_entity_poly.type
_entity_poly.pdbx_seq_one_letter_code
_entity_poly.pdbx_strand_id
1 'polypeptide(L)'
;MLGQGPKPVETAAEAAARAGSGAAPVHVTDTTFHREVLSSDLPVLVDFWAPWCGPCHMVAPVLDRVAQKYAGRIKVAKLNVDENPATASRYRAMSIPMLLMFRNGEPVGKLVGAHPQPNIEQLVQQALR
;
A
#
# COMPACT_ATOMS: atom_id res chain seq x y z
N MET A 1 -6.53 21.46 -40.81
CA MET A 1 -7.47 21.70 -39.70
C MET A 1 -7.78 20.35 -39.08
N LEU A 2 -7.07 19.99 -38.01
CA LEU A 2 -7.05 18.66 -37.41
C LEU A 2 -8.31 18.44 -36.57
N GLY A 3 -9.25 17.64 -37.08
CA GLY A 3 -10.40 17.16 -36.32
C GLY A 3 -9.96 16.11 -35.31
N GLN A 4 -9.98 16.46 -34.02
CA GLN A 4 -9.87 15.49 -32.94
C GLN A 4 -11.21 14.74 -32.86
N GLY A 5 -11.16 13.45 -33.17
CA GLY A 5 -12.27 12.54 -32.92
C GLY A 5 -12.64 12.52 -31.43
N PRO A 6 -13.88 12.11 -31.10
CA PRO A 6 -14.33 12.04 -29.71
C PRO A 6 -13.45 11.08 -28.90
N LYS A 7 -13.02 11.51 -27.72
CA LYS A 7 -12.32 10.65 -26.75
C LYS A 7 -13.26 9.51 -26.31
N PRO A 8 -12.72 8.29 -26.06
CA PRO A 8 -13.52 7.16 -25.63
C PRO A 8 -14.32 7.47 -24.36
N VAL A 9 -15.59 7.08 -24.33
CA VAL A 9 -16.44 7.16 -23.14
C VAL A 9 -16.14 5.93 -22.28
N GLU A 10 -15.43 6.14 -21.17
CA GLU A 10 -15.04 5.10 -20.21
C GLU A 10 -16.27 4.53 -19.50
N THR A 11 -16.28 3.22 -19.24
CA THR A 11 -17.42 2.52 -18.64
C THR A 11 -17.42 2.62 -17.12
N ALA A 12 -18.61 2.54 -16.50
CA ALA A 12 -18.75 2.54 -15.04
C ALA A 12 -18.01 1.38 -14.35
N ALA A 13 -17.72 0.29 -15.08
CA ALA A 13 -16.95 -0.85 -14.58
C ALA A 13 -15.44 -0.53 -14.47
N GLU A 14 -14.89 0.24 -15.42
CA GLU A 14 -13.50 0.71 -15.38
C GLU A 14 -13.31 1.78 -14.28
N ALA A 15 -14.32 2.63 -14.07
CA ALA A 15 -14.36 3.57 -12.95
C ALA A 15 -14.47 2.86 -11.58
N ALA A 16 -15.25 1.76 -11.48
CA ALA A 16 -15.37 0.96 -10.26
C ALA A 16 -14.08 0.18 -9.94
N ALA A 17 -13.37 -0.31 -10.96
CA ALA A 17 -12.06 -0.92 -10.80
C ALA A 17 -11.00 0.09 -10.29
N ARG A 18 -11.12 1.37 -10.70
CA ARG A 18 -10.31 2.49 -10.14
C ARG A 18 -10.74 2.91 -8.74
N ALA A 19 -12.02 2.74 -8.38
CA ALA A 19 -12.57 3.13 -7.08
C ALA A 19 -12.16 2.20 -5.92
N GLY A 20 -11.60 1.02 -6.21
CA GLY A 20 -10.99 0.14 -5.19
C GLY A 20 -9.66 0.68 -4.63
N SER A 21 -9.14 1.77 -5.19
CA SER A 21 -7.85 2.36 -4.81
C SER A 21 -8.03 3.69 -4.08
N GLY A 22 -7.93 3.63 -2.75
CA GLY A 22 -7.07 4.62 -2.09
C GLY A 22 -7.59 5.35 -0.86
N ALA A 23 -8.83 5.16 -0.38
CA ALA A 23 -9.25 5.88 0.83
C ALA A 23 -8.93 5.15 2.14
N ALA A 24 -8.89 3.81 2.13
CA ALA A 24 -8.69 2.99 3.32
C ALA A 24 -7.66 1.88 3.07
N PRO A 25 -6.89 1.47 4.10
CA PRO A 25 -6.00 0.33 3.98
C PRO A 25 -6.75 -0.96 3.62
N VAL A 26 -6.17 -1.77 2.74
CA VAL A 26 -6.72 -3.07 2.35
C VAL A 26 -5.95 -4.21 3.02
N HIS A 27 -6.65 -5.26 3.45
CA HIS A 27 -5.99 -6.46 3.96
C HIS A 27 -5.52 -7.33 2.80
N VAL A 28 -4.26 -7.76 2.86
CA VAL A 28 -3.66 -8.67 1.89
C VAL A 28 -3.17 -9.94 2.59
N THR A 29 -3.09 -11.01 1.81
CA THR A 29 -2.71 -12.34 2.28
C THR A 29 -1.57 -12.88 1.43
N ASP A 30 -0.97 -14.00 1.83
CA ASP A 30 0.02 -14.73 1.02
C ASP A 30 -0.48 -15.00 -0.41
N THR A 31 -1.77 -15.33 -0.57
CA THR A 31 -2.38 -15.63 -1.88
C THR A 31 -2.73 -14.39 -2.70
N THR A 32 -3.03 -13.25 -2.05
CA THR A 32 -3.43 -12.03 -2.75
C THR A 32 -2.28 -11.05 -2.95
N PHE A 33 -1.15 -11.25 -2.28
CA PHE A 33 -0.01 -10.32 -2.28
C PHE A 33 0.49 -10.00 -3.70
N HIS A 34 0.61 -11.01 -4.56
CA HIS A 34 1.08 -10.79 -5.92
C HIS A 34 0.17 -9.82 -6.68
N ARG A 35 -1.14 -10.10 -6.72
CA ARG A 35 -2.12 -9.27 -7.42
C ARG A 35 -2.23 -7.87 -6.78
N GLU A 36 -2.33 -7.81 -5.46
CA GLU A 36 -2.66 -6.56 -4.77
C GLU A 36 -1.47 -5.62 -4.59
N VAL A 37 -0.25 -6.17 -4.48
CA VAL A 37 0.98 -5.42 -4.20
C VAL A 37 1.91 -5.43 -5.40
N LEU A 38 2.26 -6.62 -5.92
CA LEU A 38 3.32 -6.73 -6.92
C LEU A 38 2.88 -6.32 -8.32
N SER A 39 1.62 -6.59 -8.68
CA SER A 39 1.01 -6.22 -9.95
C SER A 39 0.21 -4.91 -9.88
N SER A 40 0.36 -4.13 -8.82
CA SER A 40 -0.38 -2.87 -8.65
C SER A 40 0.16 -1.77 -9.57
N ASP A 41 -0.75 -1.08 -10.27
CA ASP A 41 -0.44 0.10 -11.07
C ASP A 41 0.00 1.30 -10.21
N LEU A 42 -0.44 1.33 -8.94
CA LEU A 42 -0.04 2.34 -7.96
C LEU A 42 1.10 1.80 -7.09
N PRO A 43 2.03 2.65 -6.64
CA PRO A 43 2.93 2.30 -5.54
C PRO A 43 2.16 1.83 -4.31
N VAL A 44 2.67 0.82 -3.61
CA VAL A 44 1.97 0.17 -2.50
C VAL A 44 2.80 0.24 -1.23
N LEU A 45 2.26 0.85 -0.18
CA LEU A 45 2.82 0.82 1.17
C LEU A 45 2.24 -0.36 1.93
N VAL A 46 3.04 -1.36 2.25
CA VAL A 46 2.62 -2.54 3.01
C VAL A 46 3.03 -2.39 4.47
N ASP A 47 2.05 -2.51 5.38
CA ASP A 47 2.21 -2.62 6.82
C ASP A 47 2.20 -4.09 7.25
N PHE A 48 3.35 -4.58 7.71
CA PHE A 48 3.50 -5.88 8.33
C PHE A 48 3.24 -5.73 9.83
N TRP A 49 2.15 -6.32 10.30
CA TRP A 49 1.63 -6.12 11.66
C TRP A 49 1.12 -7.44 12.27
N ALA A 50 0.71 -7.39 13.55
CA ALA A 50 0.02 -8.48 14.24
C ALA A 50 -0.88 -7.90 15.36
N PRO A 51 -1.94 -8.60 15.80
CA PRO A 51 -2.85 -8.09 16.83
C PRO A 51 -2.20 -7.90 18.20
N TRP A 52 -1.19 -8.71 18.54
CA TRP A 52 -0.44 -8.63 19.79
C TRP A 52 0.64 -7.52 19.78
N CYS A 53 0.86 -6.87 18.64
CA CYS A 53 1.87 -5.84 18.50
C CYS A 53 1.36 -4.48 18.99
N GLY A 54 1.67 -4.13 20.24
CA GLY A 54 1.36 -2.83 20.84
C GLY A 54 1.73 -1.64 19.94
N PRO A 55 2.99 -1.53 19.46
CA PRO A 55 3.38 -0.42 18.58
C PRO A 55 2.65 -0.36 17.24
N CYS A 56 2.18 -1.50 16.70
CA CYS A 56 1.43 -1.54 15.45
C CYS A 56 0.08 -0.80 15.58
N HIS A 57 -0.57 -0.88 16.75
CA HIS A 57 -1.81 -0.15 17.02
C HIS A 57 -1.62 1.37 16.97
N MET A 58 -0.42 1.88 17.29
CA MET A 58 -0.12 3.31 17.18
C MET A 58 0.06 3.76 15.72
N VAL A 59 0.59 2.87 14.86
CA VAL A 59 0.85 3.14 13.45
C VAL A 59 -0.42 3.03 12.60
N ALA A 60 -1.33 2.12 12.94
CA ALA A 60 -2.58 1.91 12.20
C ALA A 60 -3.38 3.20 11.89
N PRO A 61 -3.72 4.08 12.86
CA PRO A 61 -4.45 5.31 12.56
C PRO A 61 -3.63 6.33 11.75
N VAL A 62 -2.30 6.24 11.76
CA VAL A 62 -1.43 7.05 10.90
C VAL A 62 -1.56 6.56 9.45
N LEU A 63 -1.57 5.25 9.24
CA LEU A 63 -1.73 4.65 7.91
C LEU A 63 -3.12 4.93 7.32
N ASP A 64 -4.17 5.00 8.14
CA ASP A 64 -5.50 5.43 7.69
C ASP A 64 -5.47 6.86 7.13
N ARG A 65 -4.80 7.79 7.83
CA ARG A 65 -4.63 9.18 7.36
C ARG A 65 -3.76 9.26 6.11
N VAL A 66 -2.70 8.45 6.03
CA VAL A 66 -1.83 8.38 4.85
C VAL A 66 -2.60 7.83 3.65
N ALA A 67 -3.42 6.78 3.83
CA ALA A 67 -4.29 6.27 2.77
C ALA A 67 -5.20 7.40 2.26
N GLN A 68 -5.96 8.05 3.14
CA GLN A 68 -6.86 9.15 2.76
C GLN A 68 -6.13 10.32 2.06
N LYS A 69 -4.99 10.77 2.60
CA LYS A 69 -4.23 11.91 2.06
C LYS A 69 -3.65 11.63 0.67
N TYR A 70 -3.27 10.38 0.40
CA TYR A 70 -2.67 9.97 -0.87
C TYR A 70 -3.61 9.08 -1.69
N ALA A 71 -4.93 9.22 -1.49
CA ALA A 71 -5.93 8.48 -2.23
C ALA A 71 -5.75 8.67 -3.75
N GLY A 72 -5.85 7.57 -4.49
CA GLY A 72 -5.59 7.52 -5.93
C GLY A 72 -4.13 7.68 -6.35
N ARG A 73 -3.19 7.90 -5.41
CA ARG A 73 -1.75 8.05 -5.69
C ARG A 73 -0.93 6.87 -5.18
N ILE A 74 -1.32 6.30 -4.05
CA ILE A 74 -0.77 5.05 -3.52
C ILE A 74 -1.90 4.12 -3.07
N LYS A 75 -1.57 2.84 -2.93
CA LYS A 75 -2.37 1.88 -2.16
C LYS A 75 -1.69 1.66 -0.80
N VAL A 76 -2.46 1.58 0.28
CA VAL A 76 -1.98 1.13 1.58
C VAL A 76 -2.52 -0.29 1.81
N ALA A 77 -1.64 -1.23 2.11
CA ALA A 77 -1.98 -2.61 2.35
C ALA A 77 -1.53 -3.04 3.76
N LYS A 78 -2.28 -3.95 4.39
CA LYS A 78 -1.95 -4.51 5.70
C LYS A 78 -1.82 -6.03 5.58
N LEU A 79 -0.73 -6.57 6.10
CA LEU A 79 -0.44 -7.99 6.12
C LEU A 79 -0.20 -8.43 7.56
N ASN A 80 -1.07 -9.30 8.07
CA ASN A 80 -0.90 -9.92 9.38
C ASN A 80 0.19 -11.00 9.25
N VAL A 81 1.30 -10.87 9.99
CA VAL A 81 2.45 -11.78 9.87
C VAL A 81 2.19 -13.18 10.42
N ASP A 82 1.25 -13.34 11.36
CA ASP A 82 0.89 -14.65 11.93
C ASP A 82 0.12 -15.50 10.92
N GLU A 83 -0.77 -14.85 10.17
CA GLU A 83 -1.64 -15.49 9.18
C GLU A 83 -0.94 -15.69 7.83
N ASN A 84 0.12 -14.91 7.56
CA ASN A 84 0.79 -14.84 6.27
C ASN A 84 2.31 -15.04 6.41
N PRO A 85 2.76 -16.17 6.97
CA PRO A 85 4.16 -16.41 7.31
C PRO A 85 5.06 -16.52 6.07
N ALA A 86 4.53 -16.92 4.91
CA ALA A 86 5.35 -17.07 3.72
C ALA A 86 5.83 -15.72 3.19
N THR A 87 4.92 -14.73 3.10
CA THR A 87 5.25 -13.36 2.68
C THR A 87 6.05 -12.64 3.75
N ALA A 88 5.67 -12.79 5.03
CA ALA A 88 6.43 -12.22 6.14
C ALA A 88 7.90 -12.69 6.13
N SER A 89 8.13 -13.99 5.92
CA SER A 89 9.47 -14.56 5.81
C SER A 89 10.22 -14.07 4.57
N ARG A 90 9.56 -14.03 3.41
CA ARG A 90 10.14 -13.56 2.13
C ARG A 90 10.72 -12.16 2.25
N TYR A 91 10.00 -11.25 2.91
CA TYR A 91 10.43 -9.86 3.10
C TYR A 91 11.14 -9.61 4.43
N ARG A 92 11.44 -10.67 5.19
CA ARG A 92 12.16 -10.64 6.47
C ARG A 92 11.51 -9.70 7.49
N ALA A 93 10.19 -9.78 7.61
CA ALA A 93 9.37 -9.05 8.60
C ALA A 93 9.53 -9.60 10.03
N MET A 94 10.78 -9.71 10.51
CA MET A 94 11.13 -10.30 11.81
C MET A 94 10.93 -9.34 12.99
N SER A 95 10.68 -8.07 12.70
CA SER A 95 10.40 -7.03 13.70
C SER A 95 9.25 -6.19 13.17
N ILE A 96 8.17 -6.14 13.93
CA ILE A 96 6.95 -5.41 13.58
C ILE A 96 6.71 -4.23 14.53
N PRO A 97 6.08 -3.13 14.06
CA PRO A 97 5.63 -2.93 12.69
C PRO A 97 6.80 -2.74 11.71
N MET A 98 6.64 -3.24 10.49
CA MET A 98 7.53 -2.95 9.37
C MET A 98 6.71 -2.40 8.22
N LEU A 99 7.10 -1.24 7.72
CA LEU A 99 6.51 -0.64 6.53
C LEU A 99 7.44 -0.85 5.34
N LEU A 100 6.95 -1.45 4.28
CA LEU A 100 7.72 -1.69 3.05
C LEU A 100 6.99 -1.07 1.86
N MET A 101 7.67 -0.17 1.16
CA MET A 101 7.13 0.51 0.00
C MET A 101 7.51 -0.24 -1.27
N PHE A 102 6.53 -0.49 -2.12
CA PHE A 102 6.69 -1.14 -3.42
C PHE A 102 6.36 -0.18 -4.55
N ARG A 103 7.07 -0.31 -5.67
CA ARG A 103 6.74 0.35 -6.94
C ARG A 103 7.12 -0.58 -8.09
N ASN A 104 6.21 -0.78 -9.04
CA ASN A 104 6.40 -1.70 -10.16
C ASN A 104 6.82 -3.12 -9.72
N GLY A 105 6.24 -3.59 -8.62
CA GLY A 105 6.55 -4.91 -8.05
C GLY A 105 7.84 -4.99 -7.22
N GLU A 106 8.65 -3.93 -7.16
CA GLU A 106 9.94 -3.95 -6.47
C GLU A 106 9.92 -3.14 -5.17
N PRO A 107 10.61 -3.59 -4.10
CA PRO A 107 10.79 -2.80 -2.89
C PRO A 107 11.66 -1.56 -3.15
N VAL A 108 11.15 -0.38 -2.81
CA VAL A 108 11.84 0.91 -3.04
C VAL A 108 12.17 1.68 -1.76
N GLY A 109 11.72 1.20 -0.60
CA GLY A 109 12.10 1.77 0.69
C GLY A 109 11.41 1.07 1.86
N LYS A 110 11.98 1.22 3.06
CA LYS A 110 11.54 0.48 4.26
C LYS A 110 11.68 1.30 5.52
N LEU A 111 10.74 1.12 6.46
CA LEU A 111 10.85 1.56 7.85
C LEU A 111 10.58 0.37 8.76
N VAL A 112 11.36 0.24 9.84
CA VAL A 112 11.16 -0.78 10.88
C VAL A 112 10.91 -0.08 12.20
N GLY A 113 9.93 -0.57 12.97
CA GLY A 113 9.45 0.05 14.19
C GLY A 113 8.35 1.09 13.96
N ALA A 114 7.82 1.64 15.04
CA ALA A 114 6.85 2.73 14.97
C ALA A 114 7.55 4.05 14.63
N HIS A 115 7.12 4.70 13.55
CA HIS A 115 7.63 5.99 13.11
C HIS A 115 6.52 7.04 13.12
N PRO A 116 6.85 8.33 13.35
CA PRO A 116 5.87 9.40 13.26
C PRO A 116 5.43 9.62 11.81
N GLN A 117 4.25 10.21 11.61
CA GLN A 117 3.66 10.44 10.30
C GLN A 117 4.60 11.10 9.27
N PRO A 118 5.42 12.13 9.61
CA PRO A 118 6.32 12.74 8.63
C PRO A 118 7.33 11.77 8.00
N ASN A 119 7.84 10.80 8.76
CA ASN A 119 8.79 9.81 8.25
C ASN A 119 8.11 8.86 7.26
N ILE A 120 6.87 8.45 7.55
CA ILE A 120 6.06 7.59 6.67
C ILE A 120 5.72 8.36 5.39
N GLU A 121 5.31 9.63 5.51
CA GLU A 121 5.03 10.47 4.35
C GLU A 121 6.27 10.73 3.50
N GLN A 122 7.45 10.88 4.11
CA GLN A 122 8.70 10.98 3.38
C GLN A 122 8.95 9.72 2.55
N LEU A 123 8.81 8.52 3.11
CA LEU A 123 8.92 7.26 2.36
C LEU A 123 7.95 7.22 1.16
N VAL A 124 6.69 7.63 1.37
CA VAL A 124 5.68 7.72 0.31
C VAL A 124 6.10 8.70 -0.78
N GLN A 125 6.51 9.91 -0.40
CA GLN A 125 6.93 10.94 -1.35
C GLN A 125 8.15 10.49 -2.16
N GLN A 126 9.10 9.78 -1.55
CA GLN A 126 10.25 9.24 -2.27
C GLN A 126 9.85 8.27 -3.38
N ALA A 127 8.84 7.44 -3.14
CA ALA A 127 8.32 6.48 -4.13
C ALA A 127 7.45 7.12 -5.21
N LEU A 128 6.90 8.32 -4.96
CA LEU A 128 6.08 9.07 -5.92
C LEU A 128 6.87 9.99 -6.85
N ARG A 129 8.20 10.05 -6.70
CA ARG A 129 9.07 10.86 -7.56
C ARG A 129 9.27 10.26 -8.95
#